data_AF-A0A2D6W458-F1
#
_entry.id   AF-A0A2D6W458-F1
#
_cell.length_a   1.000
_cell.length_b   1.000
_cell.length_c   1.000
_cell.angle_alpha   90.00
_cell.angle_beta   90.00
_cell.angle_gamma   90.00
#
_symmetry.space_group_name_H-M   'P 1'
#
loop_
_entity.id
_entity.type
_entity.pdbx_description
1 polymer ?
#
loop_
_entity_poly.entity_id
_entity_poly.type
_entity_poly.pdbx_seq_one_letter_code
_entity_poly.pdbx_strand_id
1 'polypeptide(L)'
;MKKIIFILMLALVALYGCTSSPITFEQGVKKINKLDKQYDADIKTPPNSTENINGLLGQLVGFKALNENIPQSLEYLLDFKIKTLEAEKLHIEGWQWGKGSTTDYGFGCRKGYARIINSSKIRNASAQKGYEAINSLQMLIDEFPDKTKSLNLLQKDILFLNAAYFQIENKAAKDARLITSACKKDE
;
A
#
# COMPACT_ATOMS: atom_id res chain seq x y z
N MET A 1 33.36 -9.97 -49.20
CA MET A 1 32.17 -9.12 -48.93
C MET A 1 31.21 -9.64 -47.86
N LYS A 2 31.11 -10.96 -47.58
CA LYS A 2 30.20 -11.48 -46.53
C LYS A 2 30.65 -11.26 -45.06
N LYS A 3 31.96 -11.06 -44.80
CA LYS A 3 32.47 -10.87 -43.43
C LYS A 3 32.31 -9.46 -42.86
N ILE A 4 32.17 -8.44 -43.72
CA ILE A 4 32.02 -7.04 -43.29
C ILE A 4 30.58 -6.77 -42.79
N ILE A 5 29.58 -7.44 -43.39
CA ILE A 5 28.17 -7.31 -43.00
C ILE A 5 27.92 -7.87 -41.58
N PHE A 6 28.65 -8.92 -41.19
CA PHE A 6 28.47 -9.54 -39.87
C PHE A 6 29.05 -8.71 -38.72
N ILE A 7 30.13 -7.96 -38.97
CA ILE A 7 30.73 -7.04 -37.99
C ILE A 7 29.85 -5.79 -37.81
N LEU A 8 29.19 -5.33 -38.88
CA LEU A 8 28.26 -4.19 -38.79
C LEU A 8 27.00 -4.53 -37.99
N MET A 9 26.48 -5.77 -38.09
CA MET A 9 25.34 -6.21 -37.27
C MET A 9 25.69 -6.35 -35.79
N LEU A 10 26.91 -6.79 -35.44
CA LEU A 10 27.34 -6.87 -34.04
C LEU A 10 27.59 -5.49 -33.42
N ALA A 11 28.03 -4.50 -34.21
CA ALA A 11 28.16 -3.12 -33.74
C ALA A 11 26.79 -2.43 -33.50
N LEU A 12 25.76 -2.81 -34.26
CA LEU A 12 24.39 -2.31 -34.08
C LEU A 12 23.69 -2.88 -32.83
N VAL A 13 24.06 -4.09 -32.39
CA VAL A 13 23.53 -4.69 -31.15
C VAL A 13 24.21 -4.10 -29.90
N ALA A 14 25.46 -3.62 -30.02
CA ALA A 14 26.17 -2.97 -28.91
C ALA A 14 25.70 -1.52 -28.63
N LEU A 15 25.01 -0.87 -29.58
CA LEU A 15 24.46 0.49 -29.43
C LEU A 15 23.04 0.53 -28.83
N TYR A 16 22.42 -0.63 -28.60
CA TYR A 16 21.21 -0.78 -27.78
C TYR A 16 21.54 -1.21 -26.35
N GLY A 17 22.71 -0.82 -25.84
CA GLY A 17 22.85 -0.59 -24.41
C GLY A 17 21.87 0.51 -24.02
N CYS A 18 20.64 0.11 -23.68
CA CYS A 18 19.60 0.96 -23.11
C CYS A 18 20.18 1.65 -21.88
N THR A 19 20.81 2.79 -22.09
CA THR A 19 20.99 3.80 -21.06
C THR A 19 19.63 4.47 -20.89
N SER A 20 18.66 3.71 -20.38
CA SER A 20 17.43 4.32 -19.86
C SER A 20 17.89 5.30 -18.80
N SER A 21 17.78 6.60 -19.09
CA SER A 21 18.14 7.63 -18.13
C SER A 21 17.39 7.37 -16.82
N PRO A 22 18.04 7.55 -15.66
CA PRO A 22 17.38 7.35 -14.38
C PRO A 22 16.07 8.14 -14.33
N ILE A 23 15.02 7.50 -13.84
CA ILE A 23 13.72 8.14 -13.73
C ILE A 23 13.78 9.31 -12.73
N THR A 24 13.23 10.45 -13.10
CA THR A 24 13.14 11.59 -12.16
C THR A 24 11.91 11.44 -11.26
N PHE A 25 11.87 12.20 -10.16
CA PHE A 25 10.71 12.25 -9.27
C PHE A 25 9.43 12.62 -10.03
N GLU A 26 9.47 13.65 -10.89
CA GLU A 26 8.32 14.14 -11.65
C GLU A 26 7.83 13.10 -12.65
N GLN A 27 8.75 12.40 -13.32
CA GLN A 27 8.42 11.31 -14.23
C GLN A 27 7.76 10.15 -13.47
N GLY A 28 8.27 9.82 -12.28
CA GLY A 28 7.69 8.81 -11.41
C GLY A 28 6.30 9.16 -10.92
N VAL A 29 6.10 10.37 -10.41
CA VAL A 29 4.77 10.88 -10.01
C VAL A 29 3.79 10.83 -11.18
N LYS A 30 4.21 11.24 -12.38
CA LYS A 30 3.35 11.17 -13.58
C LYS A 30 2.97 9.73 -13.91
N LYS A 31 3.89 8.78 -13.73
CA LYS A 31 3.62 7.36 -13.90
C LYS A 31 2.65 6.86 -12.83
N ILE A 32 2.88 7.13 -11.55
CA ILE A 32 1.98 6.75 -10.44
C ILE A 32 0.57 7.28 -10.69
N ASN A 33 0.42 8.57 -10.98
CA ASN A 33 -0.89 9.19 -11.27
C ASN A 33 -1.60 8.55 -12.47
N LYS A 34 -0.83 8.06 -13.47
CA LYS A 34 -1.42 7.32 -14.59
C LYS A 34 -1.93 5.95 -14.15
N LEU A 35 -1.20 5.24 -13.30
CA LEU A 35 -1.64 3.94 -12.76
C LEU A 35 -2.85 4.14 -11.86
N ASP A 36 -2.83 5.11 -10.96
CA ASP A 36 -3.95 5.45 -10.06
C ASP A 36 -5.26 5.65 -10.81
N LYS A 37 -5.23 6.45 -11.88
CA LYS A 37 -6.41 6.71 -12.73
C LYS A 37 -6.99 5.47 -13.40
N GLN A 38 -6.20 4.41 -13.62
CA GLN A 38 -6.70 3.16 -14.20
C GLN A 38 -7.57 2.37 -13.20
N TYR A 39 -7.46 2.67 -11.92
CA TYR A 39 -8.13 1.96 -10.82
C TYR A 39 -9.02 2.90 -9.99
N ASP A 40 -9.43 4.03 -10.55
CA ASP A 40 -10.25 5.06 -9.88
C ASP A 40 -9.68 5.52 -8.52
N ALA A 41 -8.35 5.66 -8.46
CA ALA A 41 -7.61 6.08 -7.28
C ALA A 41 -6.91 7.42 -7.48
N ASP A 42 -6.40 7.97 -6.37
CA ASP A 42 -5.46 9.07 -6.34
C ASP A 42 -4.45 8.88 -5.21
N ILE A 43 -3.56 9.86 -5.00
CA ILE A 43 -2.49 9.77 -4.01
C ILE A 43 -2.96 9.63 -2.55
N LYS A 44 -4.17 10.10 -2.23
CA LYS A 44 -4.80 10.04 -0.91
C LYS A 44 -5.96 9.04 -0.85
N THR A 45 -6.57 8.72 -1.98
CA THR A 45 -7.78 7.90 -2.07
C THR A 45 -7.45 6.56 -2.76
N PRO A 46 -7.45 5.42 -2.04
CA PRO A 46 -7.26 4.12 -2.65
C PRO A 46 -8.51 3.65 -3.43
N PRO A 47 -8.39 2.63 -4.30
CA PRO A 47 -9.55 1.98 -4.90
C PRO A 47 -10.47 1.36 -3.84
N ASN A 48 -11.77 1.23 -4.15
CA ASN A 48 -12.79 0.72 -3.21
C ASN A 48 -13.01 -0.81 -3.26
N SER A 49 -12.19 -1.56 -3.99
CA SER A 49 -12.30 -3.01 -4.14
C SER A 49 -10.95 -3.69 -4.02
N THR A 50 -10.93 -4.90 -3.44
CA THR A 50 -9.70 -5.69 -3.30
C THR A 50 -9.09 -6.07 -4.66
N GLU A 51 -9.90 -6.27 -5.69
CA GLU A 51 -9.44 -6.54 -7.05
C GLU A 51 -8.66 -5.36 -7.64
N ASN A 52 -9.24 -4.14 -7.57
CA ASN A 52 -8.56 -2.95 -8.06
C ASN A 52 -7.32 -2.62 -7.23
N ILE A 53 -7.37 -2.81 -5.90
CA ILE A 53 -6.21 -2.67 -5.03
C ILE A 53 -5.10 -3.64 -5.45
N ASN A 54 -5.40 -4.93 -5.67
CA ASN A 54 -4.41 -5.92 -6.10
C ASN A 54 -3.79 -5.55 -7.46
N GLY A 55 -4.62 -5.08 -8.41
CA GLY A 55 -4.14 -4.63 -9.72
C GLY A 55 -3.17 -3.46 -9.61
N LEU A 56 -3.57 -2.40 -8.89
CA LEU A 56 -2.73 -1.23 -8.68
C LEU A 56 -1.44 -1.56 -7.91
N LEU A 57 -1.55 -2.37 -6.85
CA LEU A 57 -0.41 -2.83 -6.05
C LEU A 57 0.61 -3.57 -6.93
N GLY A 58 0.15 -4.50 -7.77
CA GLY A 58 1.01 -5.24 -8.70
C GLY A 58 1.73 -4.31 -9.69
N GLN A 59 1.05 -3.31 -10.22
CA GLN A 59 1.66 -2.34 -11.13
C GLN A 59 2.67 -1.42 -10.44
N LEU A 60 2.41 -0.99 -9.20
CA LEU A 60 3.32 -0.15 -8.43
C LEU A 60 4.57 -0.91 -7.96
N VAL A 61 4.40 -2.14 -7.48
CA VAL A 61 5.52 -3.03 -7.12
C VAL A 61 6.36 -3.35 -8.35
N GLY A 62 5.72 -3.69 -9.48
CA GLY A 62 6.43 -3.92 -10.74
C GLY A 62 7.16 -2.67 -11.23
N PHE A 63 6.54 -1.49 -11.10
CA PHE A 63 7.18 -0.23 -11.43
C PHE A 63 8.40 0.05 -10.54
N LYS A 64 8.32 -0.20 -9.22
CA LYS A 64 9.46 -0.10 -8.29
C LYS A 64 10.58 -1.08 -8.70
N ALA A 65 10.23 -2.34 -8.98
CA ALA A 65 11.22 -3.37 -9.32
C ALA A 65 11.94 -3.15 -10.67
N LEU A 66 11.28 -2.54 -11.66
CA LEU A 66 11.85 -2.29 -12.98
C LEU A 66 12.77 -1.07 -13.05
N ASN A 67 12.87 -0.27 -11.99
CA ASN A 67 13.70 0.92 -11.95
C ASN A 67 14.72 0.77 -10.81
N GLU A 68 15.94 0.32 -11.10
CA GLU A 68 16.94 0.03 -10.07
C GLU A 68 17.53 1.30 -9.40
N ASN A 69 17.46 2.45 -10.09
CA ASN A 69 18.03 3.72 -9.64
C ASN A 69 16.93 4.78 -9.42
N ILE A 70 15.93 4.45 -8.60
CA ILE A 70 14.86 5.38 -8.25
C ILE A 70 15.40 6.46 -7.29
N PRO A 71 15.11 7.75 -7.49
CA PRO A 71 15.40 8.76 -6.48
C PRO A 71 14.75 8.42 -5.14
N GLN A 72 15.45 8.64 -4.02
CA GLN A 72 14.96 8.32 -2.67
C GLN A 72 13.57 8.93 -2.37
N SER A 73 13.32 10.16 -2.81
CA SER A 73 12.01 10.82 -2.69
C SER A 73 10.87 10.05 -3.39
N LEU A 74 11.14 9.46 -4.55
CA LEU A 74 10.17 8.65 -5.26
C LEU A 74 10.04 7.26 -4.63
N GLU A 75 11.11 6.71 -4.07
CA GLU A 75 11.05 5.48 -3.27
C GLU A 75 10.14 5.64 -2.05
N TYR A 76 10.32 6.67 -1.24
CA TYR A 76 9.44 6.91 -0.08
C TYR A 76 7.99 7.14 -0.48
N LEU A 77 7.74 7.80 -1.62
CA LEU A 77 6.39 7.97 -2.13
C LEU A 77 5.77 6.63 -2.56
N LEU A 78 6.54 5.79 -3.27
CA LEU A 78 6.09 4.46 -3.67
C LEU A 78 5.83 3.58 -2.46
N ASP A 79 6.68 3.61 -1.45
CA ASP A 79 6.50 2.84 -0.22
C ASP A 79 5.27 3.31 0.54
N PHE A 80 5.08 4.62 0.71
CA PHE A 80 3.84 5.16 1.28
C PHE A 80 2.60 4.63 0.54
N LYS A 81 2.62 4.70 -0.79
CA LYS A 81 1.51 4.27 -1.65
C LYS A 81 1.23 2.77 -1.54
N ILE A 82 2.27 1.94 -1.66
CA ILE A 82 2.20 0.48 -1.57
C ILE A 82 1.67 0.05 -0.20
N LYS A 83 2.21 0.63 0.88
CA LYS A 83 1.79 0.30 2.25
C LYS A 83 0.37 0.77 2.56
N THR A 84 -0.05 1.90 2.01
CA THR A 84 -1.45 2.35 2.10
C THR A 84 -2.40 1.34 1.43
N LEU A 85 -2.04 0.83 0.25
CA LEU A 85 -2.83 -0.18 -0.46
C LEU A 85 -2.86 -1.54 0.27
N GLU A 86 -1.73 -1.98 0.83
CA GLU A 86 -1.66 -3.17 1.68
C GLU A 86 -2.56 -3.02 2.91
N ALA A 87 -2.54 -1.85 3.56
CA ALA A 87 -3.39 -1.54 4.70
C ALA A 87 -4.89 -1.56 4.32
N GLU A 88 -5.27 -0.93 3.21
CA GLU A 88 -6.66 -0.87 2.75
C GLU A 88 -7.19 -2.25 2.34
N LYS A 89 -6.38 -3.05 1.64
CA LYS A 89 -6.74 -4.44 1.31
C LYS A 89 -7.08 -5.23 2.57
N LEU A 90 -6.20 -5.18 3.56
CA LEU A 90 -6.41 -5.87 4.85
C LEU A 90 -7.62 -5.28 5.59
N HIS A 91 -7.88 -3.98 5.47
CA HIS A 91 -9.07 -3.37 6.06
C HIS A 91 -10.34 -4.01 5.51
N ILE A 92 -10.49 -4.06 4.17
CA ILE A 92 -11.63 -4.66 3.49
C ILE A 92 -11.76 -6.16 3.84
N GLU A 93 -10.66 -6.91 3.79
CA GLU A 93 -10.63 -8.34 4.14
C GLU A 93 -11.02 -8.58 5.61
N GLY A 94 -10.61 -7.69 6.52
CA GLY A 94 -10.99 -7.74 7.92
C GLY A 94 -12.50 -7.56 8.13
N TRP A 95 -13.17 -6.85 7.22
CA TRP A 95 -14.62 -6.61 7.24
C TRP A 95 -15.42 -7.53 6.31
N GLN A 96 -14.83 -8.60 5.77
CA GLN A 96 -15.49 -9.51 4.82
C GLN A 96 -16.79 -10.15 5.33
N TRP A 97 -17.00 -10.24 6.65
CA TRP A 97 -18.25 -10.74 7.26
C TRP A 97 -19.22 -9.64 7.71
N GLY A 98 -18.97 -8.37 7.32
CA GLY A 98 -19.79 -7.22 7.67
C GLY A 98 -19.98 -7.08 9.19
N LYS A 99 -21.24 -7.01 9.64
CA LYS A 99 -21.57 -6.95 11.07
C LYS A 99 -20.97 -8.10 11.90
N GLY A 100 -20.76 -9.26 11.29
CA GLY A 100 -20.19 -10.44 11.94
C GLY A 100 -18.68 -10.39 12.20
N SER A 101 -18.00 -9.33 11.74
CA SER A 101 -16.56 -9.09 11.97
C SER A 101 -16.26 -8.43 13.33
N THR A 102 -17.26 -7.92 14.03
CA THR A 102 -17.09 -7.13 15.26
C THR A 102 -18.08 -7.55 16.34
N THR A 103 -17.84 -7.11 17.57
CA THR A 103 -18.73 -7.35 18.71
C THR A 103 -19.86 -6.32 18.86
N ASP A 104 -19.88 -5.25 18.05
CA ASP A 104 -20.83 -4.14 18.21
C ASP A 104 -22.29 -4.51 17.95
N TYR A 105 -22.54 -5.56 17.17
CA TYR A 105 -23.89 -5.96 16.74
C TYR A 105 -24.42 -7.19 17.48
N GLY A 106 -23.79 -7.55 18.61
CA GLY A 106 -24.04 -8.80 19.30
C GLY A 106 -23.38 -9.99 18.58
N PHE A 107 -23.00 -11.01 19.35
CA PHE A 107 -22.32 -12.19 18.81
C PHE A 107 -22.71 -13.44 19.59
N GLY A 108 -22.78 -14.57 18.89
CA GLY A 108 -22.90 -15.89 19.51
C GLY A 108 -21.56 -16.61 19.48
N CYS A 109 -21.14 -17.22 20.59
CA CYS A 109 -19.81 -17.81 20.72
C CYS A 109 -19.49 -18.87 19.66
N ARG A 110 -20.43 -19.79 19.38
CA ARG A 110 -20.21 -20.90 18.44
C ARG A 110 -19.86 -20.46 17.02
N LYS A 111 -20.47 -19.37 16.51
CA LYS A 111 -20.26 -18.88 15.13
C LYS A 111 -19.41 -17.61 15.07
N GLY A 112 -19.43 -16.81 16.13
CA GLY A 112 -18.77 -15.51 16.20
C GLY A 112 -17.31 -15.58 16.59
N TYR A 113 -16.91 -16.54 17.45
CA TYR A 113 -15.56 -16.58 18.02
C TYR A 113 -14.47 -16.55 16.95
N ALA A 114 -14.44 -17.55 16.08
CA ALA A 114 -13.42 -17.64 15.03
C ALA A 114 -13.47 -16.44 14.07
N ARG A 115 -14.66 -15.97 13.71
CA ARG A 115 -14.85 -14.86 12.76
C ARG A 115 -14.30 -13.55 13.32
N ILE A 116 -14.68 -13.18 14.53
CA ILE A 116 -14.27 -11.92 15.16
C ILE A 116 -12.80 -11.96 15.53
N ILE A 117 -12.26 -13.10 15.98
CA ILE A 117 -10.81 -13.24 16.24
C ILE A 117 -10.00 -13.08 14.94
N ASN A 118 -10.41 -13.77 13.86
CA ASN A 118 -9.72 -13.64 12.57
C ASN A 118 -9.85 -12.23 11.99
N SER A 119 -11.05 -11.64 12.03
CA SER A 119 -11.27 -10.25 11.61
C SER A 119 -10.40 -9.28 12.40
N SER A 120 -10.35 -9.42 13.72
CA SER A 120 -9.55 -8.54 14.58
C SER A 120 -8.06 -8.68 14.28
N LYS A 121 -7.56 -9.90 14.04
CA LYS A 121 -6.17 -10.11 13.61
C LYS A 121 -5.87 -9.41 12.29
N ILE A 122 -6.75 -9.53 11.29
CA ILE A 122 -6.56 -8.91 9.97
C ILE A 122 -6.64 -7.37 10.07
N ARG A 123 -7.61 -6.82 10.79
CA ARG A 123 -7.73 -5.37 11.02
C ARG A 123 -6.54 -4.80 11.80
N ASN A 124 -5.99 -5.55 12.75
CA ASN A 124 -4.75 -5.16 13.41
C ASN A 124 -3.58 -5.12 12.42
N ALA A 125 -3.44 -6.14 11.56
CA ALA A 125 -2.41 -6.16 10.52
C ALA A 125 -2.57 -5.00 9.53
N SER A 126 -3.81 -4.62 9.19
CA SER A 126 -4.12 -3.42 8.40
C SER A 126 -3.54 -2.16 9.06
N ALA A 127 -3.78 -1.96 10.35
CA ALA A 127 -3.23 -0.81 11.08
C ALA A 127 -1.69 -0.81 11.09
N GLN A 128 -1.05 -1.97 11.27
CA GLN A 128 0.42 -2.07 11.21
C GLN A 128 0.99 -1.67 9.84
N LYS A 129 0.34 -2.08 8.74
CA LYS A 129 0.68 -1.59 7.39
C LYS A 129 0.44 -0.11 7.22
N GLY A 130 -0.60 0.42 7.85
CA GLY A 130 -0.84 1.86 7.92
C GLY A 130 0.28 2.64 8.60
N TYR A 131 0.81 2.14 9.72
CA TYR A 131 1.96 2.76 10.39
C TYR A 131 3.24 2.65 9.55
N GLU A 132 3.48 1.54 8.85
CA GLU A 132 4.56 1.44 7.86
C GLU A 132 4.42 2.53 6.77
N ALA A 133 3.21 2.78 6.27
CA ALA A 133 2.94 3.84 5.30
C ALA A 133 3.25 5.23 5.87
N ILE A 134 2.82 5.50 7.10
CA ILE A 134 3.06 6.78 7.78
C ILE A 134 4.56 7.05 7.93
N ASN A 135 5.35 6.04 8.28
CA ASN A 135 6.79 6.20 8.40
C ASN A 135 7.42 6.63 7.07
N SER A 136 7.01 6.01 5.95
CA SER A 136 7.47 6.41 4.62
C SER A 136 7.03 7.83 4.24
N LEU A 137 5.80 8.22 4.60
CA LEU A 137 5.32 9.58 4.36
C LEU A 137 6.08 10.61 5.21
N GLN A 138 6.40 10.27 6.46
CA GLN A 138 7.18 11.13 7.37
C GLN A 138 8.58 11.36 6.81
N MET A 139 9.28 10.30 6.39
CA MET A 139 10.60 10.41 5.73
C MET A 139 10.52 11.29 4.48
N LEU A 140 9.48 11.12 3.66
CA LEU A 140 9.29 11.95 2.46
C LEU A 140 9.05 13.44 2.80
N ILE A 141 8.26 13.73 3.83
CA ILE A 141 7.96 15.11 4.26
C ILE A 141 9.19 15.79 4.86
N ASP A 142 9.93 15.08 5.71
CA ASP A 142 11.08 15.63 6.42
C ASP A 142 12.27 15.88 5.49
N GLU A 143 12.56 14.93 4.60
CA GLU A 143 13.73 15.01 3.72
C GLU A 143 13.46 15.75 2.41
N PHE A 144 12.22 15.75 1.91
CA PHE A 144 11.85 16.32 0.61
C PHE A 144 10.58 17.20 0.66
N PRO A 145 10.54 18.23 1.52
CA PRO A 145 9.33 19.02 1.78
C PRO A 145 8.76 19.74 0.55
N ASP A 146 9.60 20.15 -0.41
CA ASP A 146 9.12 20.83 -1.62
C ASP A 146 8.41 19.85 -2.59
N LYS A 147 8.87 18.59 -2.61
CA LYS A 147 8.23 17.53 -3.39
C LYS A 147 6.85 17.20 -2.82
N THR A 148 6.72 17.07 -1.49
CA THR A 148 5.43 16.77 -0.85
C THR A 148 4.43 17.90 -0.97
N LYS A 149 4.86 19.17 -0.85
CA LYS A 149 4.02 20.33 -1.12
C LYS A 149 3.42 20.30 -2.53
N SER A 150 4.21 19.94 -3.54
CA SER A 150 3.72 19.82 -4.93
C SER A 150 2.65 18.74 -5.11
N LEU A 151 2.59 17.77 -4.19
CA LEU A 151 1.61 16.69 -4.16
C LEU A 151 0.46 16.94 -3.17
N ASN A 152 0.45 18.10 -2.50
CA ASN A 152 -0.47 18.43 -1.41
C ASN A 152 -0.44 17.37 -0.28
N LEU A 153 0.73 16.75 -0.04
CA LEU A 153 0.97 15.86 1.09
C LEU A 153 1.65 16.67 2.21
N LEU A 154 1.01 16.75 3.36
CA LEU A 154 1.37 17.65 4.45
C LEU A 154 1.40 16.92 5.80
N GLN A 155 2.03 17.51 6.81
CA GLN A 155 2.11 16.92 8.16
C GLN A 155 0.73 16.61 8.77
N LYS A 156 -0.30 17.38 8.41
CA LYS A 156 -1.68 17.09 8.84
C LYS A 156 -2.18 15.75 8.32
N ASP A 157 -1.77 15.33 7.12
CA ASP A 157 -2.17 14.04 6.54
C ASP A 157 -1.61 12.88 7.37
N ILE A 158 -0.37 13.01 7.88
CA ILE A 158 0.22 12.05 8.83
C ILE A 158 -0.62 11.96 10.11
N LEU A 159 -1.01 13.10 10.69
CA LEU A 159 -1.81 13.12 11.91
C LEU A 159 -3.18 12.43 11.71
N PHE A 160 -3.84 12.72 10.58
CA PHE A 160 -5.13 12.10 10.26
C PHE A 160 -5.01 10.59 10.01
N LEU A 161 -4.01 10.15 9.25
CA LEU A 161 -3.75 8.74 9.00
C LEU A 161 -3.42 8.00 10.30
N ASN A 162 -2.58 8.59 11.15
CA ASN A 162 -2.20 7.98 12.43
C ASN A 162 -3.42 7.79 13.34
N ALA A 163 -4.28 8.80 13.42
CA ALA A 163 -5.54 8.71 14.17
C ALA A 163 -6.46 7.62 13.60
N ALA A 164 -6.56 7.50 12.26
CA ALA A 164 -7.38 6.49 11.61
C ALA A 164 -6.89 5.05 11.91
N TYR A 165 -5.59 4.79 11.76
CA TYR A 165 -5.03 3.46 12.05
C TYR A 165 -5.07 3.11 13.54
N PHE A 166 -4.88 4.10 14.42
CA PHE A 166 -5.07 3.92 15.86
C PHE A 166 -6.50 3.52 16.23
N GLN A 167 -7.51 4.09 15.57
CA GLN A 167 -8.90 3.68 15.77
C GLN A 167 -9.13 2.23 15.32
N ILE A 168 -8.58 1.84 14.16
CA ILE A 168 -8.69 0.48 13.62
C ILE A 168 -8.04 -0.53 14.60
N GLU A 169 -6.81 -0.27 15.03
CA GLU A 169 -6.05 -1.12 15.96
C GLU A 169 -6.78 -1.28 17.30
N ASN A 170 -7.20 -0.17 17.93
CA ASN A 170 -7.90 -0.22 19.21
C ASN A 170 -9.22 -0.97 19.12
N LYS A 171 -9.96 -0.77 18.02
CA LYS A 171 -11.23 -1.45 17.80
C LYS A 171 -11.02 -2.95 17.61
N ALA A 172 -10.02 -3.36 16.83
CA ALA A 172 -9.63 -4.75 16.69
C ALA A 172 -9.23 -5.39 18.03
N ALA A 173 -8.40 -4.71 18.82
CA ALA A 173 -7.98 -5.18 20.13
C ALA A 173 -9.14 -5.29 21.14
N LYS A 174 -10.09 -4.35 21.09
CA LYS A 174 -11.32 -4.40 21.90
C LYS A 174 -12.18 -5.61 21.52
N ASP A 175 -12.42 -5.82 20.22
CA ASP A 175 -13.27 -6.91 19.73
C ASP A 175 -12.68 -8.28 20.09
N ALA A 176 -11.38 -8.47 19.90
CA ALA A 176 -10.67 -9.69 20.27
C ALA A 176 -10.78 -9.98 21.78
N ARG A 177 -10.49 -8.98 22.63
CA ARG A 177 -10.58 -9.13 24.09
C ARG A 177 -12.00 -9.46 24.54
N LEU A 178 -13.00 -8.79 23.99
CA LEU A 178 -14.39 -8.99 24.39
C LEU A 178 -14.88 -10.38 24.01
N ILE A 179 -14.59 -10.87 22.79
CA ILE A 179 -15.04 -12.21 22.42
C ILE A 179 -14.30 -13.31 23.15
N THR A 180 -13.00 -13.16 23.41
CA THR A 180 -12.23 -14.13 24.21
C THR A 180 -12.72 -14.22 25.65
N SER A 181 -13.08 -13.09 26.26
CA SER A 181 -13.60 -13.09 27.64
C SER A 181 -15.03 -13.60 27.74
N ALA A 182 -15.89 -13.27 26.78
CA ALA A 182 -17.29 -13.69 26.78
C ALA A 182 -17.48 -15.17 26.39
N CYS A 183 -16.65 -15.69 25.49
CA CYS A 183 -16.72 -17.05 25.01
C CYS A 183 -15.62 -17.88 25.65
N LYS A 184 -15.92 -18.46 26.81
CA LYS A 184 -15.04 -19.48 27.42
C LYS A 184 -14.81 -20.58 26.38
N LYS A 185 -13.56 -21.02 26.22
CA LYS A 185 -13.32 -22.32 25.59
C LYS A 185 -13.95 -23.35 26.52
N ASP A 186 -14.98 -24.02 26.06
CA ASP A 186 -15.35 -25.30 26.66
C ASP A 186 -14.12 -26.21 26.43
N GLU A 187 -13.36 -26.45 27.49
CA GLU A 187 -12.28 -27.45 27.50
C GLU A 187 -12.87 -28.86 27.42
#